data_AF-A0A0C9UI31-F1
#
_entry.id   AF-A0A0C9UI31-F1
#
_cell.length_a   1.000
_cell.length_b   1.000
_cell.length_c   1.000
_cell.angle_alpha   90.00
_cell.angle_beta   90.00
_cell.angle_gamma   90.00
#
_symmetry.space_group_name_H-M   'P 1'
#
loop_
_entity.id
_entity.type
_entity.pdbx_description
1 polymer ?
#
loop_
_entity_poly.entity_id
_entity_poly.type
_entity_poly.pdbx_seq_one_letter_code
_entity_poly.pdbx_strand_id
1 'polypeptide(L)'
;KFISRKARKYQKQQRRLALPALEFAYNFLCINHAPRAVITEKMLPLVDHHLEELDKFKEDPSKYGKSGDKGEYWDDLTLGRFLKGVCLRYTAYPDSEAVLDPNEVPSIPPEEASSKAEEAFRALIVDGPKVSLDHHLVYHAHYELGRLLACKGQKDEARSHLDLVFSGKPLEASSARRKGKYSLENSLNMRTHAALDALDQDRGL
;
A
#
# COMPACT_ATOMS: atom_id res chain seq x y z
N LYS A 1 -16.10 6.73 -7.53
CA LYS A 1 -14.96 7.47 -8.15
C LYS A 1 -13.74 6.57 -8.44
N PHE A 2 -13.25 5.79 -7.47
CA PHE A 2 -12.10 4.88 -7.65
C PHE A 2 -12.30 3.86 -8.79
N ILE A 3 -13.39 3.07 -8.76
CA ILE A 3 -13.70 2.06 -9.78
C ILE A 3 -13.74 2.65 -11.20
N SER A 4 -14.34 3.82 -11.38
CA SER A 4 -14.36 4.52 -12.68
C SER A 4 -12.95 4.89 -13.17
N ARG A 5 -12.04 5.31 -12.28
CA ARG A 5 -10.64 5.59 -12.64
C ARG A 5 -9.89 4.31 -12.99
N LYS A 6 -10.13 3.22 -12.28
CA LYS A 6 -9.57 1.90 -12.60
C LYS A 6 -10.08 1.34 -13.92
N ALA A 7 -11.36 1.51 -14.25
CA ALA A 7 -11.90 1.14 -15.56
C ALA A 7 -11.23 1.92 -16.71
N ARG A 8 -10.97 3.22 -16.51
CA ARG A 8 -10.21 4.03 -17.48
C ARG A 8 -8.74 3.59 -17.58
N LYS A 9 -8.09 3.28 -16.45
CA LYS A 9 -6.73 2.71 -16.43
C LYS A 9 -6.69 1.41 -17.23
N TYR A 10 -7.65 0.50 -17.01
CA TYR A 10 -7.78 -0.76 -17.74
C TYR A 10 -7.90 -0.56 -19.27
N GLN A 11 -8.74 0.39 -19.70
CA GLN A 11 -8.86 0.74 -21.12
C GLN A 11 -7.56 1.29 -21.68
N LYS A 12 -6.90 2.22 -20.96
CA LYS A 12 -5.61 2.81 -21.35
C LYS A 12 -4.50 1.76 -21.45
N GLN A 13 -4.47 0.80 -20.53
CA GLN A 13 -3.47 -0.28 -20.45
C GLN A 13 -3.82 -1.50 -21.31
N GLN A 14 -4.58 -1.32 -22.37
CA GLN A 14 -4.97 -2.38 -23.31
C GLN A 14 -5.55 -3.63 -22.61
N ARG A 15 -6.55 -3.39 -21.75
CA ARG A 15 -7.28 -4.44 -21.02
C ARG A 15 -6.42 -5.18 -19.99
N ARG A 16 -5.49 -4.48 -19.34
CA ARG A 16 -4.67 -5.00 -18.23
C ARG A 16 -4.84 -4.15 -16.97
N LEU A 17 -4.73 -4.80 -15.81
CA LEU A 17 -4.50 -4.16 -14.51
C LEU A 17 -3.60 -5.09 -13.70
N ALA A 18 -2.61 -4.55 -12.99
CA ALA A 18 -1.84 -5.29 -12.00
C ALA A 18 -2.68 -5.51 -10.74
N LEU A 19 -2.66 -6.75 -10.22
CA LEU A 19 -3.22 -7.13 -8.91
C LEU A 19 -4.62 -6.55 -8.59
N PRO A 20 -5.59 -6.52 -9.52
CA PRO A 20 -6.82 -5.75 -9.35
C PRO A 20 -7.69 -6.28 -8.19
N ALA A 21 -7.71 -7.60 -7.97
CA ALA A 21 -8.45 -8.21 -6.87
C ALA A 21 -7.86 -7.83 -5.51
N LEU A 22 -6.53 -7.83 -5.38
CA LEU A 22 -5.86 -7.54 -4.12
C LEU A 22 -5.89 -6.04 -3.79
N GLU A 23 -5.75 -5.18 -4.81
CA GLU A 23 -5.97 -3.75 -4.65
C GLU A 23 -7.41 -3.45 -4.21
N PHE A 24 -8.40 -4.12 -4.80
CA PHE A 24 -9.79 -4.01 -4.38
C PHE A 24 -9.96 -4.49 -2.94
N ALA A 25 -9.43 -5.67 -2.60
CA ALA A 25 -9.48 -6.22 -1.25
C ALA A 25 -8.90 -5.27 -0.20
N TYR A 26 -7.79 -4.59 -0.50
CA TYR A 26 -7.25 -3.57 0.41
C TYR A 26 -8.24 -2.41 0.62
N ASN A 27 -8.76 -1.85 -0.47
CA ASN A 27 -9.60 -0.65 -0.41
C ASN A 27 -10.97 -0.88 0.25
N PHE A 28 -11.43 -2.14 0.27
CA PHE A 28 -12.68 -2.55 0.91
C PHE A 28 -12.45 -3.30 2.23
N LEU A 29 -11.26 -3.17 2.82
CA LEU A 29 -10.93 -3.75 4.13
C LEU A 29 -11.23 -5.26 4.16
N CYS A 30 -10.80 -5.99 3.15
CA CYS A 30 -10.90 -7.45 3.13
C CYS A 30 -9.60 -8.10 3.61
N ILE A 31 -8.45 -7.43 3.42
CA ILE A 31 -7.13 -8.00 3.80
C ILE A 31 -6.96 -8.06 5.32
N ASN A 32 -7.44 -7.08 6.06
CA ASN A 32 -7.38 -7.07 7.54
C ASN A 32 -8.20 -8.19 8.20
N HIS A 33 -9.17 -8.77 7.47
CA HIS A 33 -9.97 -9.91 7.94
C HIS A 33 -9.51 -11.25 7.34
N ALA A 34 -8.45 -11.26 6.54
CA ALA A 34 -7.91 -12.49 5.99
C ALA A 34 -7.09 -13.22 7.06
N PRO A 35 -7.24 -14.55 7.21
CA PRO A 35 -6.33 -15.34 8.03
C PRO A 35 -4.89 -15.14 7.57
N ARG A 36 -3.94 -15.07 8.52
CA ARG A 36 -2.51 -14.90 8.23
C ARG A 36 -2.01 -15.93 7.21
N ALA A 37 -2.41 -17.20 7.32
CA ALA A 37 -2.09 -18.24 6.34
C ALA A 37 -2.52 -17.87 4.91
N VAL A 38 -3.71 -17.29 4.72
CA VAL A 38 -4.18 -16.83 3.41
C VAL A 38 -3.30 -15.68 2.90
N ILE A 39 -2.91 -14.76 3.77
CA ILE A 39 -1.99 -13.66 3.42
C ILE A 39 -0.66 -14.23 2.96
N THR A 40 -0.04 -15.14 3.73
CA THR A 40 1.30 -15.65 3.45
C THR A 40 1.36 -16.67 2.32
N GLU A 41 0.33 -17.51 2.16
CA GLU A 41 0.35 -18.61 1.19
C GLU A 41 -0.32 -18.27 -0.14
N LYS A 42 -1.16 -17.22 -0.17
CA LYS A 42 -1.92 -16.84 -1.38
C LYS A 42 -1.65 -15.41 -1.80
N MET A 43 -1.82 -14.43 -0.92
CA MET A 43 -1.73 -13.01 -1.30
C MET A 43 -0.29 -12.58 -1.57
N LEU A 44 0.63 -12.88 -0.66
CA LEU A 44 2.03 -12.48 -0.77
C LEU A 44 2.73 -13.13 -1.99
N PRO A 45 2.56 -14.43 -2.29
CA PRO A 45 3.13 -15.03 -3.50
C PRO A 45 2.63 -14.39 -4.80
N LEU A 46 1.36 -13.96 -4.87
CA LEU A 46 0.84 -13.23 -6.03
C LEU A 46 1.55 -11.88 -6.21
N VAL A 47 1.84 -11.19 -5.11
CA VAL A 47 2.56 -9.92 -5.13
C VAL A 47 4.02 -10.12 -5.50
N ASP A 48 4.68 -11.11 -4.91
CA ASP A 48 6.09 -11.43 -5.20
C ASP A 48 6.27 -11.81 -6.66
N HIS A 49 5.41 -12.67 -7.22
CA HIS A 49 5.44 -13.00 -8.64
C HIS A 49 5.28 -11.75 -9.53
N HIS A 50 4.36 -10.84 -9.19
CA HIS A 50 4.19 -9.60 -9.93
C HIS A 50 5.42 -8.68 -9.86
N LEU A 51 6.08 -8.61 -8.71
CA LEU A 51 7.32 -7.84 -8.54
C LEU A 51 8.51 -8.49 -9.28
N GLU A 52 8.62 -9.81 -9.28
CA GLU A 52 9.62 -10.55 -10.06
C GLU A 52 9.45 -10.32 -11.56
N GLU A 53 8.21 -10.29 -12.07
CA GLU A 53 7.94 -9.95 -13.47
C GLU A 53 8.35 -8.51 -13.80
N LEU A 54 8.13 -7.56 -12.89
CA LEU A 54 8.55 -6.18 -13.06
C LEU A 54 10.07 -6.01 -13.03
N ASP A 55 10.79 -6.75 -12.18
CA ASP A 55 12.24 -6.65 -12.03
C ASP A 55 12.98 -6.91 -13.35
N LYS A 56 12.40 -7.72 -14.25
CA LYS A 56 12.92 -7.95 -15.62
C LYS A 56 13.02 -6.67 -16.46
N PHE A 57 12.28 -5.63 -16.10
CA PHE A 57 12.22 -4.34 -16.79
C PHE A 57 12.87 -3.20 -16.00
N LYS A 58 13.52 -3.49 -14.86
CA LYS A 58 14.11 -2.45 -13.99
C LYS A 58 15.14 -1.56 -14.69
N GLU A 59 15.97 -2.15 -15.55
CA GLU A 59 16.99 -1.43 -16.33
C GLU A 59 16.39 -0.61 -17.48
N ASP A 60 15.22 -1.01 -17.98
CA ASP A 60 14.51 -0.29 -19.04
C ASP A 60 12.98 -0.32 -18.82
N PRO A 61 12.46 0.52 -17.90
CA PRO A 61 11.04 0.58 -17.57
C PRO A 61 10.12 0.85 -18.75
N SER A 62 10.66 1.42 -19.85
CA SER A 62 9.88 1.74 -21.04
C SER A 62 9.42 0.51 -21.83
N LYS A 63 10.05 -0.65 -21.59
CA LYS A 63 9.68 -1.93 -22.20
C LYS A 63 8.55 -2.65 -21.46
N TYR A 64 8.17 -2.20 -20.26
CA TYR A 64 7.10 -2.81 -19.51
C TYR A 64 5.72 -2.34 -19.99
N GLY A 65 4.76 -3.25 -19.89
CA GLY A 65 3.36 -2.95 -20.16
C GLY A 65 2.98 -3.06 -21.62
N LYS A 66 1.70 -2.77 -21.90
CA LYS A 66 1.14 -2.89 -23.26
C LYS A 66 0.78 -1.55 -23.89
N SER A 67 0.64 -0.50 -23.09
CA SER A 67 0.20 0.81 -23.61
C SER A 67 1.32 1.63 -24.26
N GLY A 68 2.59 1.27 -24.04
CA GLY A 68 3.74 2.11 -24.40
C GLY A 68 3.92 3.32 -23.47
N ASP A 69 3.11 3.44 -22.41
CA ASP A 69 3.25 4.48 -21.39
C ASP A 69 4.37 4.11 -20.40
N LYS A 70 5.43 4.92 -20.35
CA LYS A 70 6.55 4.75 -19.41
C LYS A 70 6.09 4.81 -17.94
N GLY A 71 4.93 5.42 -17.67
CA GLY A 71 4.32 5.46 -16.35
C GLY A 71 3.72 4.14 -15.88
N GLU A 72 3.39 3.22 -16.80
CA GLU A 72 2.75 1.93 -16.48
C GLU A 72 3.61 1.06 -15.56
N TYR A 73 4.94 1.08 -15.75
CA TYR A 73 5.89 0.40 -14.87
C TYR A 73 5.84 0.93 -13.44
N TRP A 74 5.91 2.25 -13.28
CA TRP A 74 5.97 2.88 -11.96
C TRP A 74 4.63 2.78 -11.21
N ASP A 75 3.51 2.91 -11.90
CA ASP A 75 2.18 2.69 -11.32
C ASP A 75 2.05 1.26 -10.76
N ASP A 76 2.55 0.25 -11.47
CA ASP A 76 2.39 -1.14 -11.09
C ASP A 76 3.47 -1.64 -10.11
N LEU A 77 4.68 -1.08 -10.17
CA LEU A 77 5.74 -1.32 -9.19
C LEU A 77 5.35 -0.77 -7.82
N THR A 78 4.84 0.46 -7.79
CA THR A 78 4.36 1.06 -6.54
C THR A 78 3.16 0.32 -5.99
N LEU A 79 2.23 -0.16 -6.84
CA LEU A 79 1.14 -1.03 -6.38
C LEU A 79 1.66 -2.34 -5.79
N GLY A 80 2.62 -3.01 -6.45
CA GLY A 80 3.21 -4.25 -5.95
C GLY A 80 3.88 -4.06 -4.59
N ARG A 81 4.72 -3.03 -4.46
CA ARG A 81 5.38 -2.71 -3.17
C ARG A 81 4.38 -2.34 -2.09
N PHE A 82 3.35 -1.57 -2.44
CA PHE A 82 2.28 -1.23 -1.52
C PHE A 82 1.61 -2.48 -0.94
N LEU A 83 1.16 -3.38 -1.81
CA LEU A 83 0.46 -4.59 -1.41
C LEU A 83 1.37 -5.58 -0.68
N LYS A 84 2.67 -5.61 -1.02
CA LYS A 84 3.69 -6.36 -0.26
C LYS A 84 3.80 -5.84 1.17
N GLY A 85 3.94 -4.53 1.33
CA GLY A 85 3.99 -3.87 2.63
C GLY A 85 2.74 -4.14 3.45
N VAL A 86 1.56 -4.02 2.84
CA VAL A 86 0.28 -4.31 3.50
C VAL A 86 0.20 -5.76 3.98
N CYS A 87 0.50 -6.74 3.11
CA CYS A 87 0.46 -8.15 3.48
C CYS A 87 1.40 -8.43 4.64
N LEU A 88 2.65 -7.98 4.55
CA LEU A 88 3.66 -8.20 5.57
C LEU A 88 3.34 -7.49 6.89
N ARG A 89 2.73 -6.29 6.85
CA ARG A 89 2.26 -5.59 8.06
C ARG A 89 1.20 -6.40 8.79
N TYR A 90 0.22 -6.98 8.08
CA TYR A 90 -0.79 -7.84 8.71
C TYR A 90 -0.25 -9.20 9.14
N THR A 91 0.82 -9.70 8.51
CA THR A 91 1.55 -10.88 8.99
C THR A 91 2.27 -10.59 10.32
N ALA A 92 2.94 -9.43 10.42
CA ALA A 92 3.68 -9.02 11.61
C ALA A 92 2.76 -8.63 12.77
N TYR A 93 1.76 -7.80 12.47
CA TYR A 93 0.81 -7.23 13.42
C TYR A 93 -0.61 -7.40 12.88
N PRO A 94 -1.28 -8.52 13.19
CA PRO A 94 -2.70 -8.69 12.91
C PRO A 94 -3.53 -7.55 13.49
N ASP A 95 -4.75 -7.39 12.98
CA ASP A 95 -5.71 -6.43 13.55
C ASP A 95 -5.95 -6.72 15.03
N SER A 96 -6.20 -5.70 15.87
CA SER A 96 -6.40 -5.90 17.31
C SER A 96 -7.61 -6.78 17.62
N GLU A 97 -8.59 -6.79 16.71
CA GLU A 97 -9.81 -7.61 16.83
C GLU A 97 -9.67 -8.99 16.15
N ALA A 98 -8.49 -9.32 15.62
CA ALA A 98 -8.27 -10.61 14.97
C ALA A 98 -8.19 -11.74 16.01
N VAL A 99 -8.99 -12.78 15.81
CA VAL A 99 -8.90 -14.02 16.59
C VAL A 99 -7.76 -14.87 16.02
N LEU A 100 -6.66 -14.97 16.76
CA LEU A 100 -5.50 -15.78 16.39
C LEU A 100 -5.66 -17.21 16.93
N ASP A 101 -5.28 -18.20 16.14
CA ASP A 101 -5.12 -19.57 16.65
C ASP A 101 -3.88 -19.60 17.56
N PRO A 102 -4.03 -19.98 18.85
CA PRO A 102 -2.90 -20.05 19.79
C PRO A 102 -1.78 -21.00 19.35
N ASN A 103 -2.08 -21.98 18.50
CA ASN A 103 -1.12 -22.94 17.97
C ASN A 103 -0.53 -22.53 16.63
N GLU A 104 -0.96 -21.40 16.06
CA GLU A 104 -0.44 -20.91 14.80
C GLU A 104 1.02 -20.47 14.96
N VAL A 105 1.90 -21.13 14.23
CA VAL A 105 3.29 -20.72 14.06
C VAL A 105 3.38 -19.86 12.80
N PRO A 106 3.69 -18.54 12.91
CA PRO A 106 3.82 -17.69 11.73
C PRO A 106 4.89 -18.23 10.78
N SER A 107 4.54 -18.37 9.50
CA SER A 107 5.48 -18.79 8.45
C SER A 107 6.60 -17.78 8.22
N ILE A 108 6.37 -16.52 8.57
CA ILE A 108 7.35 -15.44 8.55
C ILE A 108 7.42 -14.84 9.96
N PRO A 109 8.61 -14.75 10.59
CA PRO A 109 8.76 -14.11 11.89
C PRO A 109 8.24 -12.66 11.88
N PRO A 110 7.54 -12.20 12.95
CA PRO A 110 6.96 -10.86 12.98
C PRO A 110 7.97 -9.73 12.74
N GLU A 111 9.18 -9.84 13.30
CA GLU A 111 10.24 -8.83 13.10
C GLU A 111 10.71 -8.77 11.65
N GLU A 112 10.87 -9.93 11.00
CA GLU A 112 11.25 -10.01 9.59
C GLU A 112 10.14 -9.44 8.70
N ALA A 113 8.88 -9.79 8.96
CA ALA A 113 7.73 -9.27 8.24
C ALA A 113 7.61 -7.75 8.41
N SER A 114 7.78 -7.25 9.63
CA SER A 114 7.76 -5.81 9.96
C SER A 114 8.84 -5.05 9.21
N SER A 115 10.09 -5.54 9.23
CA SER A 115 11.22 -4.92 8.53
C SER A 115 11.01 -4.87 7.01
N LYS A 116 10.58 -5.98 6.40
CA LYS A 116 10.30 -6.04 4.96
C LYS A 116 9.08 -5.19 4.56
N ALA A 117 8.09 -5.06 5.45
CA ALA A 117 6.94 -4.18 5.21
C ALA A 117 7.39 -2.71 5.14
N GLU A 118 8.21 -2.30 6.10
CA GLU A 118 8.79 -0.96 6.15
C GLU A 118 9.62 -0.65 4.89
N GLU A 119 10.51 -1.57 4.49
CA GLU A 119 11.30 -1.44 3.27
C GLU A 119 10.41 -1.20 2.04
N ALA A 120 9.34 -2.01 1.90
CA ALA A 120 8.42 -1.90 0.78
C ALA A 120 7.71 -0.54 0.75
N PHE A 121 7.22 -0.04 1.89
CA PHE A 121 6.58 1.27 1.98
C PHE A 121 7.55 2.42 1.71
N ARG A 122 8.75 2.40 2.30
CA ARG A 122 9.77 3.43 2.06
C ARG A 122 10.21 3.46 0.60
N ALA A 123 10.43 2.30 -0.01
CA ALA A 123 10.78 2.19 -1.43
C ALA A 123 9.67 2.72 -2.35
N LEU A 124 8.40 2.50 -2.00
CA LEU A 124 7.27 3.12 -2.71
C LEU A 124 7.30 4.64 -2.60
N ILE A 125 7.46 5.18 -1.39
CA ILE A 125 7.47 6.63 -1.15
C ILE A 125 8.57 7.31 -1.99
N VAL A 126 9.77 6.69 -2.04
CA VAL A 126 10.89 7.17 -2.88
C VAL A 126 10.52 7.21 -4.37
N ASP A 127 9.80 6.20 -4.87
CA ASP A 127 9.36 6.14 -6.26
C ASP A 127 8.03 6.87 -6.53
N GLY A 128 7.37 7.39 -5.49
CA GLY A 128 6.12 8.15 -5.56
C GLY A 128 6.10 9.27 -6.61
N PRO A 129 7.17 10.07 -6.77
CA PRO A 129 7.31 11.06 -7.84
C PRO A 129 7.16 10.53 -9.28
N LYS A 130 7.40 9.23 -9.50
CA LYS A 130 7.38 8.60 -10.83
C LYS A 130 6.02 8.01 -11.20
N VAL A 131 5.11 7.91 -10.23
CA VAL A 131 3.73 7.43 -10.41
C VAL A 131 2.98 8.38 -11.35
N SER A 132 2.20 7.82 -12.27
CA SER A 132 1.51 8.59 -13.33
C SER A 132 0.00 8.64 -13.16
N LEU A 133 -0.61 7.59 -12.61
CA LEU A 133 -2.08 7.51 -12.46
C LEU A 133 -2.49 7.24 -11.02
N ASP A 134 -1.85 6.27 -10.37
CA ASP A 134 -2.31 5.70 -9.09
C ASP A 134 -1.75 6.43 -7.87
N HIS A 135 -1.61 7.74 -7.94
CA HIS A 135 -0.99 8.56 -6.89
C HIS A 135 -1.57 8.38 -5.47
N HIS A 136 -2.81 7.90 -5.34
CA HIS A 136 -3.37 7.56 -4.03
C HIS A 136 -2.47 6.61 -3.22
N LEU A 137 -1.70 5.75 -3.89
CA LEU A 137 -0.77 4.82 -3.26
C LEU A 137 0.29 5.52 -2.41
N VAL A 138 0.73 6.73 -2.77
CA VAL A 138 1.72 7.49 -1.97
C VAL A 138 1.13 7.87 -0.61
N TYR A 139 -0.12 8.34 -0.59
CA TYR A 139 -0.83 8.70 0.64
C TYR A 139 -1.13 7.46 1.48
N HIS A 140 -1.60 6.39 0.84
CA HIS A 140 -1.87 5.12 1.52
C HIS A 140 -0.58 4.49 2.08
N ALA A 141 0.56 4.63 1.40
CA ALA A 141 1.85 4.15 1.90
C ALA A 141 2.28 4.91 3.16
N HIS A 142 2.14 6.23 3.21
CA HIS A 142 2.38 7.01 4.43
C HIS A 142 1.46 6.59 5.56
N TYR A 143 0.17 6.38 5.27
CA TYR A 143 -0.79 5.91 6.27
C TYR A 143 -0.43 4.52 6.84
N GLU A 144 -0.14 3.53 5.99
CA GLU A 144 0.21 2.19 6.45
C GLU A 144 1.59 2.13 7.12
N LEU A 145 2.55 2.93 6.66
CA LEU A 145 3.85 3.08 7.32
C LEU A 145 3.69 3.70 8.71
N GLY A 146 2.85 4.73 8.85
CA GLY A 146 2.52 5.33 10.14
C GLY A 146 1.95 4.30 11.12
N ARG A 147 1.01 3.46 10.67
CA ARG A 147 0.46 2.36 11.49
C ARG A 147 1.53 1.34 11.87
N LEU A 148 2.36 0.90 10.92
CA LEU A 148 3.43 -0.04 11.19
C LEU A 148 4.41 0.48 12.25
N LEU A 149 4.87 1.73 12.11
CA LEU A 149 5.78 2.37 13.05
C LEU A 149 5.16 2.48 14.45
N ALA A 150 3.85 2.74 14.53
CA ALA A 150 3.16 2.75 15.81
C ALA A 150 3.14 1.36 16.47
N CYS A 151 2.89 0.29 15.70
CA CYS A 151 3.00 -1.09 16.19
C CYS A 151 4.43 -1.41 16.68
N LYS A 152 5.46 -0.80 16.08
CA LYS A 152 6.87 -0.90 16.50
C LYS A 152 7.22 -0.02 17.70
N GLY A 153 6.28 0.76 18.25
CA GLY A 153 6.50 1.70 19.34
C GLY A 153 7.18 3.01 18.93
N GLN A 154 7.41 3.25 17.63
CA GLN A 154 8.04 4.45 17.08
C GLN A 154 7.00 5.57 16.88
N LYS A 155 6.38 6.03 17.98
CA LYS A 155 5.20 6.89 17.98
C LYS A 155 5.40 8.25 17.29
N ASP A 156 6.57 8.88 17.45
CA ASP A 156 6.84 10.19 16.86
C ASP A 156 6.93 10.13 15.33
N GLU A 157 7.62 9.12 14.80
CA GLU A 157 7.74 8.89 13.36
C GLU A 157 6.40 8.43 12.76
N ALA A 158 5.66 7.59 13.50
CA ALA A 158 4.30 7.19 13.15
C ALA A 158 3.39 8.41 12.97
N ARG A 159 3.37 9.32 13.96
CA ARG A 159 2.60 10.57 13.90
C ARG A 159 3.02 11.42 12.71
N SER A 160 4.32 11.59 12.48
CA SER A 160 4.83 12.38 11.34
C SER A 160 4.25 11.91 10.01
N HIS A 161 4.20 10.60 9.77
CA HIS A 161 3.62 10.04 8.55
C HIS A 161 2.10 10.19 8.47
N LEU A 162 1.38 10.02 9.59
CA LEU A 162 -0.07 10.22 9.64
C LEU A 162 -0.44 11.70 9.40
N ASP A 163 0.32 12.64 9.98
CA ASP A 163 0.12 14.08 9.79
C ASP A 163 0.37 14.51 8.35
N LEU A 164 1.32 13.89 7.63
CA LEU A 164 1.51 14.13 6.19
C LEU A 164 0.21 13.85 5.41
N VAL A 165 -0.45 12.72 5.69
CA VAL A 165 -1.71 12.35 5.05
C VAL A 165 -2.84 13.29 5.46
N PHE A 166 -2.96 13.57 6.76
CA PHE A 166 -4.01 14.42 7.32
C PHE A 166 -3.90 15.88 6.88
N SER A 167 -2.69 16.37 6.59
CA SER A 167 -2.43 17.75 6.17
C SER A 167 -3.15 18.13 4.87
N GLY A 168 -3.55 17.15 4.06
CA GLY A 168 -4.14 17.36 2.74
C GLY A 168 -3.18 18.00 1.73
N LYS A 169 -1.91 18.20 2.09
CA LYS A 169 -0.89 18.72 1.17
C LYS A 169 -0.56 17.67 0.11
N PRO A 170 -0.27 18.08 -1.13
CA PRO A 170 0.19 17.15 -2.15
C PRO A 170 1.48 16.45 -1.70
N LEU A 171 1.46 15.11 -1.67
CA LEU A 171 2.64 14.27 -1.38
C LEU A 171 3.30 13.73 -2.65
N GLU A 172 2.70 14.02 -3.81
CA GLU A 172 3.20 13.64 -5.13
C GLU A 172 3.97 14.80 -5.79
N ALA A 173 5.03 14.48 -6.54
CA ALA A 173 5.90 15.49 -7.15
C ALA A 173 5.21 16.40 -8.19
N SER A 174 4.04 16.01 -8.71
CA SER A 174 3.27 16.80 -9.69
C SER A 174 2.10 17.56 -9.07
N SER A 175 2.34 18.26 -7.97
CA SER A 175 1.34 19.13 -7.33
C SER A 175 0.79 20.22 -8.27
N ALA A 176 1.59 20.64 -9.26
CA ALA A 176 1.20 21.64 -10.26
C ALA A 176 0.10 21.18 -11.25
N ARG A 177 -0.14 19.87 -11.40
CA ARG A 177 -1.12 19.34 -12.38
C ARG A 177 -2.42 18.84 -11.77
N ARG A 178 -2.51 18.65 -10.45
CA ARG A 178 -3.70 18.03 -9.85
C ARG A 178 -4.69 19.06 -9.35
N LYS A 179 -5.71 19.35 -10.17
CA LYS A 179 -6.92 20.04 -9.71
C LYS A 179 -7.87 19.01 -9.06
N GLY A 180 -7.94 19.01 -7.73
CA GLY A 180 -8.96 18.28 -6.95
C GLY A 180 -8.54 16.92 -6.37
N LYS A 181 -9.49 16.31 -5.64
CA LYS A 181 -9.24 15.18 -4.72
C LYS A 181 -8.62 13.93 -5.36
N TYR A 182 -7.72 13.26 -4.64
CA TYR A 182 -7.23 11.95 -5.03
C TYR A 182 -8.28 10.84 -4.83
N SER A 183 -8.01 9.65 -5.39
CA SER A 183 -8.92 8.52 -5.21
C SER A 183 -8.92 8.12 -3.75
N LEU A 184 -10.09 7.94 -3.14
CA LEU A 184 -10.24 7.46 -1.75
C LEU A 184 -9.71 8.42 -0.67
N GLU A 185 -9.46 9.69 -1.01
CA GLU A 185 -9.01 10.71 -0.06
C GLU A 185 -9.89 10.85 1.18
N ASN A 186 -11.22 10.91 1.02
CA ASN A 186 -12.11 11.06 2.18
C ASN A 186 -12.03 9.85 3.12
N SER A 187 -12.06 8.64 2.56
CA SER A 187 -11.97 7.40 3.35
C SER A 187 -10.61 7.26 4.02
N LEU A 188 -9.53 7.67 3.33
CA LEU A 188 -8.19 7.64 3.91
C LEU A 188 -8.08 8.66 5.04
N ASN A 189 -8.54 9.90 4.86
CA ASN A 189 -8.52 10.91 5.92
C ASN A 189 -9.31 10.49 7.17
N MET A 190 -10.48 9.87 7.00
CA MET A 190 -11.22 9.29 8.13
C MET A 190 -10.42 8.23 8.87
N ARG A 191 -9.77 7.32 8.13
CA ARG A 191 -8.92 6.28 8.71
C ARG A 191 -7.68 6.86 9.40
N THR A 192 -7.07 7.89 8.83
CA THR A 192 -5.93 8.60 9.41
C THR A 192 -6.33 9.32 10.69
N HIS A 193 -7.50 9.96 10.74
CA HIS A 193 -8.01 10.58 11.98
C HIS A 193 -8.20 9.53 13.08
N ALA A 194 -8.84 8.40 12.76
CA ALA A 194 -9.00 7.32 13.73
C ALA A 194 -7.65 6.76 14.20
N ALA A 195 -6.65 6.70 13.31
CA ALA A 195 -5.32 6.25 13.67
C ALA A 195 -4.57 7.24 14.58
N LEU A 196 -4.69 8.55 14.33
CA LEU A 196 -4.14 9.59 15.20
C LEU A 196 -4.80 9.54 16.59
N ASP A 197 -6.13 9.42 16.66
CA ASP A 197 -6.86 9.30 17.91
C ASP A 197 -6.45 8.05 18.71
N ALA A 198 -6.24 6.92 18.04
CA ALA A 198 -5.78 5.69 18.67
C ALA A 198 -4.33 5.82 19.17
N LEU A 199 -3.45 6.47 18.38
CA LEU A 199 -2.07 6.76 18.79
C LEU A 199 -2.01 7.66 20.05
N ASP A 200 -2.89 8.67 20.12
CA ASP A 200 -3.01 9.58 21.28
C ASP A 200 -3.56 8.88 22.53
N GLN A 201 -4.42 7.90 22.35
CA GLN A 201 -5.03 7.13 23.44
C GLN A 201 -4.26 5.84 23.78
N ASP A 202 -3.09 5.62 23.17
CA ASP A 202 -2.29 4.40 23.32
C ASP A 202 -3.08 3.10 23.04
N ARG A 203 -3.99 3.16 22.07
CA ARG A 203 -4.76 2.00 21.58
C ARG A 203 -4.05 1.35 20.41
N GLY A 204 -4.26 0.05 20.23
CA GLY A 204 -3.74 -0.71 19.09
C GLY A 204 -4.18 -0.13 17.74
N LEU A 205 -3.27 -0.14 16.77
CA LEU A 205 -3.44 0.38 15.40
C LEU A 205 -3.43 -0.70 14.34
#